data_AF-A0A2D5ZJT6-F1
#
_entry.id   AF-A0A2D5ZJT6-F1
#
_cell.length_a   1.000
_cell.length_b   1.000
_cell.length_c   1.000
_cell.angle_alpha   90.00
_cell.angle_beta   90.00
_cell.angle_gamma   90.00
#
_symmetry.space_group_name_H-M   'P 1'
#
loop_
_entity.id
_entity.type
_entity.pdbx_description
1 polymer ?
#
loop_
_entity_poly.entity_id
_entity_poly.type
_entity_poly.pdbx_seq_one_letter_code
_entity_poly.pdbx_strand_id
1 'polypeptide(L)'
;MDTWANRCGLLGRRDTGLAVPRRSGRACAGAQSQPFRPIGRAGGANRAEGPSVTGRWRGVVEHPLACSMLVGLVLPARAAHADFRFDRFRGIESLELIGDAGRSADGIRLVTTSPDQKGAVWTRVAQDISSGFDTDFTFRISESSDPEGDGLAWVIRGDRDTKIGGTGASIGYDLIPKSVAIEFDTYYNPTLDDPNGNHISVHTRGALPNSRLHRYSLGYATDIPRLTDGEPHRVWLHYRPPLLIVCIDDPAEPVLLAAVDLTWIPDGRAWIGFTAGTGDSFGNYEVLSWAFAELRTAIRVPEDLPTIQAAIDSAPDWGTVVVSPGTYTGDGNVELDLGGKPIHLRSSRGPESAFIECEEQSRAFDLFREETMGSIVEGFTLRRGSASGEGEGRSGGGVYCAPGTKPTFLRCTFGFCHADSHGGAVYCAPGSKPRFLACRFVGNRAGGDGGALFVDRGAEVWLANCLVSGNASFGSGGGVRALGGGTLRNCSIVDNSSGMSGGGIAVEGASREGKLTNCLLWANRPDQIRGPMEIAYSCIEGGWTGAEDIRLRPWTGNVAAAPVTDAGNLIGSGFAPFAQAHPDHPSRRGEWRIDWPVSYPAGPAPSIGVFEGR
;
A
#
# COMPACT_ATOMS: atom_id res chain seq x y z
N MET A 1 -17.84 -65.68 19.20
CA MET A 1 -17.15 -64.79 18.25
C MET A 1 -17.92 -63.49 18.24
N ASP A 2 -17.27 -62.46 18.76
CA ASP A 2 -17.38 -61.02 18.54
C ASP A 2 -18.73 -60.30 18.43
N THR A 3 -18.70 -59.07 18.94
CA THR A 3 -19.84 -58.33 19.46
C THR A 3 -20.51 -57.38 18.46
N TRP A 4 -21.79 -57.12 18.72
CA TRP A 4 -22.60 -56.13 18.00
C TRP A 4 -22.81 -54.86 18.85
N ALA A 5 -22.78 -53.71 18.16
CA ALA A 5 -23.55 -52.49 18.42
C ALA A 5 -23.24 -51.54 19.62
N ASN A 6 -23.34 -50.24 19.28
CA ASN A 6 -24.02 -49.15 19.99
C ASN A 6 -23.26 -48.10 20.84
N ARG A 7 -23.65 -46.84 20.55
CA ARG A 7 -23.73 -45.62 21.40
C ARG A 7 -22.45 -44.93 21.88
N CYS A 8 -22.31 -43.67 21.48
CA CYS A 8 -21.64 -42.65 22.28
C CYS A 8 -22.61 -42.08 23.33
N GLY A 9 -22.15 -41.91 24.57
CA GLY A 9 -22.98 -41.37 25.66
C GLY A 9 -22.28 -41.22 27.02
N LEU A 10 -21.67 -40.04 27.22
CA LEU A 10 -21.61 -39.26 28.48
C LEU A 10 -20.87 -39.75 29.76
N LEU A 11 -20.14 -38.77 30.33
CA LEU A 11 -19.78 -38.51 31.74
C LEU A 11 -18.53 -39.18 32.38
N GLY A 12 -17.60 -38.32 32.82
CA GLY A 12 -16.51 -38.63 33.75
C GLY A 12 -15.62 -37.41 34.04
N ARG A 13 -15.86 -36.67 35.14
CA ARG A 13 -15.09 -35.48 35.55
C ARG A 13 -13.69 -35.84 36.07
N ARG A 14 -12.72 -34.91 35.92
CA ARG A 14 -11.95 -34.34 37.06
C ARG A 14 -11.22 -33.05 36.70
N ASP A 15 -10.96 -32.26 37.74
CA ASP A 15 -10.61 -30.84 37.70
C ASP A 15 -9.12 -30.54 37.44
N THR A 16 -8.82 -29.34 36.95
CA THR A 16 -7.78 -28.45 37.51
C THR A 16 -7.98 -27.01 37.04
N GLY A 17 -7.76 -26.06 37.95
CA GLY A 17 -8.37 -24.72 37.91
C GLY A 17 -7.84 -23.73 36.87
N LEU A 18 -8.78 -22.99 36.28
CA LEU A 18 -8.55 -21.67 35.66
C LEU A 18 -8.57 -20.58 36.76
N ALA A 19 -7.52 -19.78 36.83
CA ALA A 19 -7.43 -18.63 37.74
C ALA A 19 -7.63 -17.31 36.99
N VAL A 20 -8.76 -16.65 37.23
CA VAL A 20 -9.05 -15.30 36.73
C VAL A 20 -8.56 -14.26 37.75
N PRO A 21 -7.75 -13.25 37.37
CA PRO A 21 -7.41 -12.16 38.27
C PRO A 21 -8.63 -11.25 38.51
N ARG A 22 -9.17 -11.27 39.73
CA ARG A 22 -10.18 -10.30 40.16
C ARG A 22 -9.55 -8.92 40.33
N ARG A 23 -10.04 -7.90 39.64
CA ARG A 23 -9.84 -6.49 40.03
C ARG A 23 -10.51 -6.27 41.40
N SER A 24 -9.73 -5.89 42.41
CA SER A 24 -10.23 -5.45 43.71
C SER A 24 -10.27 -3.93 43.77
N GLY A 25 -11.47 -3.36 43.72
CA GLY A 25 -11.67 -1.97 44.12
C GLY A 25 -11.59 -1.84 45.65
N ARG A 26 -10.97 -0.75 46.14
CA ARG A 26 -11.27 -0.19 47.47
C ARG A 26 -11.52 1.31 47.35
N ALA A 27 -12.54 1.75 48.06
CA ALA A 27 -13.11 3.09 47.95
C ALA A 27 -12.52 4.08 48.96
N CYS A 28 -12.87 5.36 48.76
CA CYS A 28 -12.44 6.51 49.55
C CYS A 28 -12.95 6.53 51.00
N ALA A 29 -12.12 7.06 51.90
CA ALA A 29 -12.46 7.89 53.07
C ALA A 29 -11.14 8.53 53.57
N GLY A 30 -11.06 9.75 54.11
CA GLY A 30 -12.07 10.80 54.35
C GLY A 30 -11.38 12.15 54.63
N ALA A 31 -12.15 13.23 54.78
CA ALA A 31 -11.65 14.62 54.78
C ALA A 31 -11.25 15.16 56.17
N GLN A 32 -10.43 16.23 56.17
CA GLN A 32 -10.37 17.38 57.11
C GLN A 32 -9.29 18.36 56.59
N SER A 33 -9.54 19.56 56.04
CA SER A 33 -10.21 20.79 56.53
C SER A 33 -9.29 21.82 57.26
N GLN A 34 -8.85 22.83 56.49
CA GLN A 34 -8.90 24.28 56.84
C GLN A 34 -7.83 24.83 57.86
N PRO A 35 -7.68 26.16 58.08
CA PRO A 35 -7.07 27.14 57.15
C PRO A 35 -6.15 28.21 57.85
N PHE A 36 -6.03 29.43 57.26
CA PHE A 36 -5.31 30.68 57.70
C PHE A 36 -3.81 30.81 57.36
N ARG A 37 -3.24 32.02 57.14
CA ARG A 37 -3.61 33.27 56.40
C ARG A 37 -2.36 34.21 56.38
N PRO A 38 -2.34 35.36 55.64
CA PRO A 38 -1.09 36.01 55.18
C PRO A 38 -0.65 37.28 55.93
N ILE A 39 0.62 37.66 55.70
CA ILE A 39 1.23 39.00 55.88
C ILE A 39 2.34 39.12 54.79
N GLY A 40 2.64 40.22 54.10
CA GLY A 40 2.07 41.57 54.06
C GLY A 40 3.15 42.67 54.06
N ARG A 41 3.10 43.61 53.08
CA ARG A 41 3.93 44.85 52.87
C ARG A 41 5.34 44.71 52.26
N ALA A 42 5.95 45.75 51.67
CA ALA A 42 5.48 46.94 50.90
C ALA A 42 6.66 47.81 50.39
N GLY A 43 6.44 48.60 49.32
CA GLY A 43 7.25 49.78 48.92
C GLY A 43 8.43 49.49 47.96
N GLY A 44 8.82 50.37 47.03
CA GLY A 44 8.26 51.65 46.51
C GLY A 44 9.06 52.05 45.24
N ALA A 45 8.44 52.47 44.13
CA ALA A 45 7.96 53.82 43.80
C ALA A 45 9.03 54.84 43.34
N ASN A 46 9.07 55.16 42.02
CA ASN A 46 9.24 56.48 41.36
C ASN A 46 9.56 56.28 39.85
N ARG A 47 8.81 56.84 38.87
CA ARG A 47 8.81 58.23 38.30
C ARG A 47 10.09 58.56 37.50
N ALA A 48 10.09 59.27 36.37
CA ALA A 48 9.12 60.16 35.71
C ALA A 48 9.31 60.15 34.16
N GLU A 49 8.26 60.28 33.32
CA GLU A 49 7.79 61.49 32.57
C GLU A 49 8.32 61.65 31.12
N GLY A 50 7.49 62.28 30.26
CA GLY A 50 7.72 62.48 28.81
C GLY A 50 8.43 63.80 28.45
N PRO A 51 8.29 64.33 27.22
CA PRO A 51 7.01 64.95 26.82
C PRO A 51 6.62 64.82 25.32
N SER A 52 5.59 65.56 24.89
CA SER A 52 4.91 65.50 23.59
C SER A 52 4.90 66.84 22.82
N VAL A 53 4.70 66.79 21.48
CA VAL A 53 4.39 67.92 20.56
C VAL A 53 3.58 67.35 19.37
N THR A 54 2.24 67.36 19.34
CA THR A 54 1.28 68.38 18.82
C THR A 54 1.42 68.82 17.34
N GLY A 55 0.40 68.54 16.52
CA GLY A 55 0.18 69.09 15.15
C GLY A 55 -1.30 69.03 14.71
N ARG A 56 -1.84 70.11 14.12
CA ARG A 56 -3.28 70.39 13.80
C ARG A 56 -3.53 70.32 12.27
N TRP A 57 -4.74 70.37 11.66
CA TRP A 57 -6.11 70.84 11.99
C TRP A 57 -7.14 70.15 11.04
N ARG A 58 -8.45 70.07 11.41
CA ARG A 58 -9.70 70.05 10.55
C ARG A 58 -9.84 68.95 9.47
N GLY A 59 -10.97 68.26 9.25
CA GLY A 59 -12.32 68.36 9.80
C GLY A 59 -13.36 68.75 8.73
N VAL A 60 -14.18 67.81 8.25
CA VAL A 60 -15.49 67.96 7.59
C VAL A 60 -16.27 66.65 7.80
N VAL A 61 -17.59 66.73 7.97
CA VAL A 61 -18.52 65.60 8.08
C VAL A 61 -19.33 65.53 6.79
N GLU A 62 -19.29 64.42 6.05
CA GLU A 62 -20.37 64.01 5.15
C GLU A 62 -20.48 62.49 5.08
N HIS A 63 -21.73 61.99 5.19
CA HIS A 63 -22.11 60.61 4.93
C HIS A 63 -22.94 60.62 3.64
N PRO A 64 -22.59 59.82 2.64
CA PRO A 64 -23.60 59.28 1.74
C PRO A 64 -23.60 57.74 1.77
N LEU A 65 -24.80 57.18 1.74
CA LEU A 65 -25.05 55.75 1.62
C LEU A 65 -24.64 55.28 0.22
N ALA A 66 -23.50 54.59 0.10
CA ALA A 66 -23.15 53.85 -1.10
C ALA A 66 -23.67 52.41 -0.96
N CYS A 67 -24.84 52.14 -1.58
CA CYS A 67 -25.30 50.77 -1.79
C CYS A 67 -24.38 50.07 -2.80
N SER A 68 -23.31 49.46 -2.31
CA SER A 68 -22.54 48.48 -3.08
C SER A 68 -23.42 47.26 -3.35
N MET A 69 -24.11 47.25 -4.51
CA MET A 69 -24.62 46.01 -5.07
C MET A 69 -23.43 45.10 -5.39
N LEU A 70 -23.06 44.23 -4.44
CA LEU A 70 -22.39 42.99 -4.82
C LEU A 70 -23.40 42.21 -5.66
N VAL A 71 -23.27 42.34 -6.99
CA VAL A 71 -23.62 41.24 -7.88
C VAL A 71 -22.60 40.16 -7.61
N GLY A 72 -22.82 39.44 -6.51
CA GLY A 72 -22.16 38.17 -6.28
C GLY A 72 -22.52 37.30 -7.46
N LEU A 73 -21.56 37.09 -8.37
CA LEU A 73 -21.69 36.09 -9.41
C LEU A 73 -21.69 34.75 -8.69
N VAL A 74 -22.87 34.32 -8.24
CA VAL A 74 -23.11 32.95 -7.82
C VAL A 74 -22.96 32.13 -9.09
N LEU A 75 -21.71 31.80 -9.41
CA LEU A 75 -21.40 30.65 -10.23
C LEU A 75 -22.26 29.52 -9.65
N PRO A 76 -23.13 28.87 -10.43
CA PRO A 76 -23.87 27.74 -9.90
C PRO A 76 -22.82 26.77 -9.36
N ALA A 77 -22.95 26.41 -8.08
CA ALA A 77 -22.13 25.36 -7.51
C ALA A 77 -22.21 24.19 -8.49
N ARG A 78 -21.07 23.76 -9.06
CA ARG A 78 -21.04 22.63 -9.97
C ARG A 78 -21.75 21.50 -9.24
N ALA A 79 -22.84 21.00 -9.80
CA ALA A 79 -23.53 19.86 -9.23
C ALA A 79 -22.56 18.67 -9.32
N ALA A 80 -21.82 18.42 -8.24
CA ALA A 80 -21.21 17.14 -7.98
C ALA A 80 -22.37 16.15 -7.94
N HIS A 81 -22.39 15.22 -8.88
CA HIS A 81 -23.39 14.17 -8.85
C HIS A 81 -22.88 13.08 -7.93
N ALA A 82 -23.62 12.96 -6.84
CA ALA A 82 -23.24 12.21 -5.66
C ALA A 82 -23.38 10.69 -5.85
N ASP A 83 -22.88 10.03 -4.82
CA ASP A 83 -22.99 8.63 -4.47
C ASP A 83 -24.29 7.99 -5.01
N PHE A 84 -24.16 6.90 -5.76
CA PHE A 84 -25.27 6.19 -6.39
C PHE A 84 -25.33 4.71 -5.98
N ARG A 85 -26.51 4.12 -6.13
CA ARG A 85 -26.73 2.68 -5.93
C ARG A 85 -27.78 2.13 -6.90
N PHE A 86 -27.41 1.09 -7.62
CA PHE A 86 -28.26 0.34 -8.54
C PHE A 86 -28.50 -1.08 -8.01
N ASP A 87 -29.54 -1.26 -7.20
CA ASP A 87 -30.00 -2.60 -6.82
C ASP A 87 -30.83 -3.21 -7.98
N ARG A 88 -30.26 -4.22 -8.67
CA ARG A 88 -30.83 -4.85 -9.88
C ARG A 88 -31.21 -3.88 -11.00
N PHE A 89 -30.52 -2.73 -11.08
CA PHE A 89 -30.68 -1.74 -12.14
C PHE A 89 -32.14 -1.40 -12.49
N ARG A 90 -33.00 -1.19 -11.48
CA ARG A 90 -34.44 -0.91 -11.67
C ARG A 90 -34.69 0.38 -12.45
N GLY A 91 -33.93 1.44 -12.17
CA GLY A 91 -33.79 2.64 -13.00
C GLY A 91 -32.38 2.71 -13.59
N ILE A 92 -32.26 3.15 -14.85
CA ILE A 92 -30.99 3.24 -15.60
C ILE A 92 -30.89 4.54 -16.41
N GLU A 93 -31.69 5.54 -16.08
CA GLU A 93 -31.78 6.82 -16.81
C GLU A 93 -30.46 7.60 -16.77
N SER A 94 -29.69 7.42 -15.70
CA SER A 94 -28.34 7.95 -15.50
C SER A 94 -27.24 7.14 -16.21
N LEU A 95 -27.58 6.05 -16.91
CA LEU A 95 -26.65 5.16 -17.59
C LEU A 95 -26.80 5.19 -19.13
N GLU A 96 -25.71 4.96 -19.84
CA GLU A 96 -25.62 4.82 -21.28
C GLU A 96 -25.11 3.41 -21.63
N LEU A 97 -25.98 2.60 -22.25
CA LEU A 97 -25.65 1.28 -22.80
C LEU A 97 -25.11 1.44 -24.22
N ILE A 98 -24.04 0.71 -24.56
CA ILE A 98 -23.29 0.77 -25.82
C ILE A 98 -22.99 -0.65 -26.31
N GLY A 99 -23.02 -0.86 -27.63
CA GLY A 99 -22.74 -2.15 -28.25
C GLY A 99 -23.84 -3.16 -27.98
N ASP A 100 -23.46 -4.40 -27.65
CA ASP A 100 -24.39 -5.51 -27.35
C ASP A 100 -25.03 -5.43 -25.96
N ALA A 101 -24.65 -4.42 -25.15
CA ALA A 101 -25.13 -4.28 -23.79
C ALA A 101 -26.63 -3.95 -23.71
N GLY A 102 -27.35 -4.64 -22.82
CA GLY A 102 -28.78 -4.52 -22.63
C GLY A 102 -29.24 -4.84 -21.20
N ARG A 103 -30.54 -4.75 -20.94
CA ARG A 103 -31.12 -5.18 -19.66
C ARG A 103 -31.34 -6.69 -19.67
N SER A 104 -31.12 -7.35 -18.53
CA SER A 104 -31.55 -8.71 -18.27
C SER A 104 -32.68 -8.74 -17.22
N ALA A 105 -33.05 -9.92 -16.73
CA ALA A 105 -33.99 -10.06 -15.63
C ALA A 105 -33.40 -9.63 -14.27
N ASP A 106 -32.08 -9.77 -14.11
CA ASP A 106 -31.39 -9.55 -12.83
C ASP A 106 -30.57 -8.25 -12.80
N GLY A 107 -30.20 -7.67 -13.96
CA GLY A 107 -29.44 -6.43 -14.02
C GLY A 107 -29.14 -5.94 -15.44
N ILE A 108 -27.87 -5.63 -15.71
CA ILE A 108 -27.36 -5.24 -17.03
C ILE A 108 -26.48 -6.36 -17.56
N ARG A 109 -26.86 -6.90 -18.72
CA ARG A 109 -26.04 -7.84 -19.49
C ARG A 109 -25.12 -7.04 -20.40
N LEU A 110 -23.82 -7.27 -20.33
CA LEU A 110 -22.83 -6.62 -21.19
C LEU A 110 -22.72 -7.35 -22.54
N VAL A 111 -22.64 -8.68 -22.52
CA VAL A 111 -22.57 -9.57 -23.69
C VAL A 111 -23.35 -10.86 -23.44
N THR A 112 -23.70 -11.58 -24.49
CA THR A 112 -24.47 -12.83 -24.48
C THR A 112 -23.59 -14.03 -24.81
N THR A 113 -24.16 -15.24 -24.78
CA THR A 113 -23.56 -16.49 -25.28
C THR A 113 -23.46 -16.51 -26.81
N SER A 114 -22.73 -15.55 -27.37
CA SER A 114 -22.45 -15.42 -28.80
C SER A 114 -21.03 -14.89 -29.01
N PRO A 115 -20.32 -15.37 -30.05
CA PRO A 115 -18.97 -14.92 -30.37
C PRO A 115 -18.95 -13.48 -30.89
N ASP A 116 -17.76 -12.87 -30.88
CA ASP A 116 -17.46 -11.55 -31.45
C ASP A 116 -18.34 -10.38 -30.94
N GLN A 117 -18.84 -10.46 -29.72
CA GLN A 117 -19.62 -9.40 -29.09
C GLN A 117 -18.75 -8.43 -28.29
N LYS A 118 -19.27 -7.22 -28.11
CA LYS A 118 -18.74 -6.25 -27.15
C LYS A 118 -19.84 -5.31 -26.67
N GLY A 119 -19.93 -5.17 -25.36
CA GLY A 119 -20.87 -4.26 -24.73
C GLY A 119 -20.21 -3.41 -23.66
N ALA A 120 -20.78 -2.24 -23.41
CA ALA A 120 -20.37 -1.38 -22.32
C ALA A 120 -21.57 -0.66 -21.70
N VAL A 121 -21.46 -0.33 -20.41
CA VAL A 121 -22.38 0.57 -19.72
C VAL A 121 -21.59 1.67 -19.03
N TRP A 122 -22.02 2.92 -19.20
CA TRP A 122 -21.35 4.09 -18.64
C TRP A 122 -22.28 4.96 -17.84
N THR A 123 -21.76 5.59 -16.79
CA THR A 123 -22.37 6.78 -16.19
C THR A 123 -22.54 7.89 -17.25
N ARG A 124 -23.71 8.53 -17.31
CA ARG A 124 -23.96 9.70 -18.19
C ARG A 124 -23.32 10.99 -17.68
N VAL A 125 -22.91 11.03 -16.42
CA VAL A 125 -22.33 12.18 -15.73
C VAL A 125 -21.00 11.75 -15.13
N ALA A 126 -19.96 12.59 -15.24
CA ALA A 126 -18.67 12.28 -14.65
C ALA A 126 -18.77 12.32 -13.12
N GLN A 127 -18.20 11.33 -12.46
CA GLN A 127 -18.07 11.25 -11.01
C GLN A 127 -16.80 11.99 -10.56
N ASP A 128 -16.79 12.52 -9.35
CA ASP A 128 -15.57 13.02 -8.73
C ASP A 128 -14.70 11.83 -8.28
N ILE A 129 -13.42 11.87 -8.62
CA ILE A 129 -12.42 10.86 -8.26
C ILE A 129 -11.19 11.51 -7.59
N SER A 130 -11.21 12.83 -7.40
CA SER A 130 -10.06 13.63 -6.97
C SER A 130 -9.59 13.31 -5.55
N SER A 131 -10.52 13.04 -4.65
CA SER A 131 -10.26 12.73 -3.23
C SER A 131 -10.11 11.23 -2.96
N GLY A 132 -10.35 10.37 -3.96
CA GLY A 132 -10.59 8.93 -3.76
C GLY A 132 -12.08 8.58 -3.81
N PHE A 133 -12.38 7.29 -3.85
CA PHE A 133 -13.74 6.76 -3.90
C PHE A 133 -13.81 5.32 -3.40
N ASP A 134 -15.02 4.87 -3.12
CA ASP A 134 -15.40 3.48 -2.92
C ASP A 134 -16.42 3.08 -3.98
N THR A 135 -16.26 1.92 -4.60
CA THR A 135 -17.29 1.34 -5.45
C THR A 135 -17.38 -0.16 -5.23
N ASP A 136 -18.61 -0.66 -5.11
CA ASP A 136 -18.88 -2.09 -4.99
C ASP A 136 -19.86 -2.52 -6.07
N PHE A 137 -19.66 -3.71 -6.62
CA PHE A 137 -20.54 -4.26 -7.63
C PHE A 137 -20.61 -5.78 -7.53
N THR A 138 -21.70 -6.35 -8.03
CA THR A 138 -21.84 -7.79 -8.19
C THR A 138 -21.92 -8.10 -9.67
N PHE A 139 -21.10 -9.02 -10.16
CA PHE A 139 -21.21 -9.56 -11.51
C PHE A 139 -21.44 -11.07 -11.48
N ARG A 140 -21.86 -11.62 -12.61
CA ARG A 140 -21.97 -13.06 -12.86
C ARG A 140 -21.54 -13.34 -14.29
N ILE A 141 -20.73 -14.37 -14.49
CA ILE A 141 -20.40 -14.93 -15.80
C ILE A 141 -21.00 -16.33 -15.84
N SER A 142 -21.98 -16.53 -16.71
CA SER A 142 -22.73 -17.79 -16.83
C SER A 142 -22.72 -18.32 -18.26
N GLU A 143 -23.02 -19.62 -18.42
CA GLU A 143 -23.15 -20.26 -19.74
C GLU A 143 -21.90 -20.11 -20.63
N SER A 144 -20.72 -20.11 -20.02
CA SER A 144 -19.43 -20.02 -20.72
C SER A 144 -19.24 -21.16 -21.72
N SER A 145 -18.58 -20.87 -22.85
CA SER A 145 -18.08 -21.86 -23.80
C SER A 145 -16.95 -22.70 -23.22
N ASP A 146 -16.56 -23.76 -23.92
CA ASP A 146 -15.31 -24.48 -23.69
C ASP A 146 -14.43 -24.36 -24.97
N PRO A 147 -13.27 -23.67 -24.93
CA PRO A 147 -12.69 -22.98 -23.77
C PRO A 147 -13.48 -21.73 -23.34
N GLU A 148 -13.35 -21.37 -22.07
CA GLU A 148 -13.95 -20.18 -21.46
C GLU A 148 -13.20 -18.92 -21.89
N GLY A 149 -13.89 -17.78 -21.98
CA GLY A 149 -13.32 -16.49 -22.36
C GLY A 149 -14.37 -15.49 -22.84
N ASP A 150 -14.06 -14.20 -23.01
CA ASP A 150 -12.77 -13.53 -22.68
C ASP A 150 -12.84 -12.72 -21.37
N GLY A 151 -13.99 -12.12 -21.03
CA GLY A 151 -14.20 -11.49 -19.72
C GLY A 151 -14.77 -10.06 -19.74
N LEU A 152 -14.69 -9.39 -18.59
CA LEU A 152 -15.23 -8.04 -18.38
C LEU A 152 -14.25 -7.14 -17.62
N ALA A 153 -14.43 -5.83 -17.70
CA ALA A 153 -13.64 -4.86 -16.94
C ALA A 153 -14.53 -3.76 -16.34
N TRP A 154 -14.17 -3.28 -15.15
CA TRP A 154 -14.64 -1.99 -14.64
C TRP A 154 -13.62 -0.91 -15.02
N VAL A 155 -14.09 0.19 -15.59
CA VAL A 155 -13.21 1.15 -16.29
C VAL A 155 -13.48 2.59 -15.85
N ILE A 156 -12.41 3.31 -15.53
CA ILE A 156 -12.37 4.77 -15.38
C ILE A 156 -11.90 5.35 -16.72
N ARG A 157 -12.60 6.34 -17.28
CA ARG A 157 -12.10 7.10 -18.45
C ARG A 157 -12.25 8.61 -18.29
N GLY A 158 -11.20 9.34 -18.69
CA GLY A 158 -11.11 10.80 -18.64
C GLY A 158 -11.72 11.54 -19.85
N ASP A 159 -12.23 10.82 -20.84
CA ASP A 159 -13.01 11.41 -21.94
C ASP A 159 -14.26 10.60 -22.31
N ARG A 160 -15.13 11.20 -23.12
CA ARG A 160 -16.41 10.60 -23.55
C ARG A 160 -16.34 9.96 -24.94
N ASP A 161 -15.29 10.23 -25.70
CA ASP A 161 -15.31 10.09 -27.16
C ASP A 161 -15.19 8.62 -27.57
N THR A 162 -14.19 7.91 -27.04
CA THR A 162 -14.10 6.45 -27.17
C THR A 162 -14.90 5.80 -26.05
N LYS A 163 -15.98 5.09 -26.41
CA LYS A 163 -16.90 4.45 -25.45
C LYS A 163 -16.71 2.94 -25.30
N ILE A 164 -16.01 2.28 -26.22
CA ILE A 164 -15.77 0.84 -26.18
C ILE A 164 -14.59 0.49 -27.10
N GLY A 165 -13.78 -0.49 -26.68
CA GLY A 165 -12.63 -1.05 -27.39
C GLY A 165 -13.01 -2.15 -28.40
N GLY A 166 -12.16 -3.17 -28.51
CA GLY A 166 -12.36 -4.34 -29.38
C GLY A 166 -13.22 -5.46 -28.78
N THR A 167 -13.33 -6.57 -29.50
CA THR A 167 -13.90 -7.87 -29.09
C THR A 167 -12.80 -8.80 -28.56
N GLY A 168 -13.16 -10.01 -28.11
CA GLY A 168 -12.24 -10.99 -27.54
C GLY A 168 -11.45 -10.43 -26.35
N ALA A 169 -10.19 -10.86 -26.23
CA ALA A 169 -9.12 -10.36 -25.34
C ALA A 169 -8.95 -8.83 -25.23
N SER A 170 -9.67 -8.04 -26.04
CA SER A 170 -9.79 -6.59 -25.85
C SER A 170 -10.68 -6.21 -24.65
N ILE A 171 -11.55 -7.13 -24.22
CA ILE A 171 -12.50 -7.02 -23.08
C ILE A 171 -13.31 -5.70 -23.11
N GLY A 172 -13.52 -5.17 -24.32
CA GLY A 172 -14.16 -3.87 -24.57
C GLY A 172 -13.44 -2.64 -24.00
N TYR A 173 -12.25 -2.74 -23.40
CA TYR A 173 -11.49 -1.57 -22.87
C TYR A 173 -10.19 -1.26 -23.63
N ASP A 174 -9.62 -2.22 -24.36
CA ASP A 174 -8.38 -2.02 -25.14
C ASP A 174 -8.53 -0.80 -26.06
N LEU A 175 -7.48 0.01 -26.14
CA LEU A 175 -7.44 1.30 -26.87
C LEU A 175 -8.34 2.44 -26.35
N ILE A 176 -9.15 2.29 -25.29
CA ILE A 176 -9.83 3.45 -24.67
C ILE A 176 -8.74 4.41 -24.11
N PRO A 177 -8.63 5.65 -24.60
CA PRO A 177 -7.63 6.61 -24.14
C PRO A 177 -7.99 7.15 -22.76
N LYS A 178 -6.96 7.65 -22.06
CA LYS A 178 -7.11 8.28 -20.74
C LYS A 178 -7.91 7.39 -19.79
N SER A 179 -7.54 6.10 -19.70
CA SER A 179 -8.31 5.13 -18.92
C SER A 179 -7.47 4.26 -18.02
N VAL A 180 -8.13 3.77 -16.97
CA VAL A 180 -7.67 2.67 -16.11
C VAL A 180 -8.76 1.62 -16.17
N ALA A 181 -8.38 0.39 -16.49
CA ALA A 181 -9.27 -0.76 -16.47
C ALA A 181 -8.87 -1.68 -15.32
N ILE A 182 -9.87 -2.19 -14.60
CA ILE A 182 -9.75 -3.31 -13.68
C ILE A 182 -10.44 -4.47 -14.36
N GLU A 183 -9.62 -5.34 -14.92
CA GLU A 183 -9.96 -6.47 -15.77
C GLU A 183 -10.22 -7.71 -14.93
N PHE A 184 -11.20 -8.49 -15.37
CA PHE A 184 -11.63 -9.79 -14.84
C PHE A 184 -11.56 -10.76 -16.03
N ASP A 185 -10.35 -11.25 -16.30
CA ASP A 185 -10.02 -12.05 -17.48
C ASP A 185 -10.32 -13.53 -17.24
N THR A 186 -10.95 -14.16 -18.21
CA THR A 186 -11.37 -15.56 -18.19
C THR A 186 -10.79 -16.39 -19.35
N TYR A 187 -9.84 -15.85 -20.12
CA TYR A 187 -9.11 -16.54 -21.18
C TYR A 187 -7.58 -16.45 -20.96
N TYR A 188 -6.82 -17.42 -21.46
CA TYR A 188 -5.35 -17.38 -21.40
C TYR A 188 -4.75 -17.03 -22.78
N ASN A 189 -4.30 -15.79 -22.97
CA ASN A 189 -3.57 -15.34 -24.15
C ASN A 189 -2.05 -15.27 -23.87
N PRO A 190 -1.28 -16.37 -24.08
CA PRO A 190 0.17 -16.40 -23.81
C PRO A 190 0.99 -15.38 -24.62
N THR A 191 0.44 -14.78 -25.67
CA THR A 191 1.09 -13.73 -26.48
C THR A 191 0.89 -12.32 -25.91
N LEU A 192 0.11 -12.16 -24.83
CA LEU A 192 -0.12 -10.90 -24.13
C LEU A 192 0.60 -10.80 -22.78
N ASP A 193 1.35 -11.86 -22.42
CA ASP A 193 2.02 -12.09 -21.13
C ASP A 193 1.08 -12.37 -19.94
N ASP A 194 -0.12 -12.90 -20.21
CA ASP A 194 -1.09 -13.26 -19.17
C ASP A 194 -0.53 -14.29 -18.17
N PRO A 195 -0.94 -14.24 -16.89
CA PRO A 195 -0.47 -15.18 -15.89
C PRO A 195 -1.19 -16.54 -15.96
N ASN A 196 -2.47 -16.56 -16.33
CA ASN A 196 -3.34 -17.73 -16.53
C ASN A 196 -4.66 -17.26 -17.19
N GLY A 197 -5.64 -18.17 -17.35
CA GLY A 197 -6.98 -17.84 -17.86
C GLY A 197 -8.05 -17.56 -16.80
N ASN A 198 -7.65 -17.08 -15.61
CA ASN A 198 -8.57 -16.68 -14.55
C ASN A 198 -7.83 -15.73 -13.59
N HIS A 199 -7.79 -14.44 -13.94
CA HIS A 199 -7.04 -13.43 -13.19
C HIS A 199 -7.75 -12.07 -13.13
N ILE A 200 -7.35 -11.26 -12.15
CA ILE A 200 -7.74 -9.85 -12.04
C ILE A 200 -6.49 -9.00 -12.28
N SER A 201 -6.58 -7.96 -13.12
CA SER A 201 -5.45 -7.09 -13.46
C SER A 201 -5.84 -5.61 -13.54
N VAL A 202 -4.90 -4.70 -13.24
CA VAL A 202 -5.13 -3.24 -13.31
C VAL A 202 -4.29 -2.63 -14.42
N HIS A 203 -4.92 -2.28 -15.54
CA HIS A 203 -4.26 -1.83 -16.78
C HIS A 203 -4.42 -0.33 -17.01
N THR A 204 -3.32 0.37 -17.28
CA THR A 204 -3.35 1.76 -17.76
C THR A 204 -2.13 2.12 -18.59
N ARG A 205 -2.29 3.13 -19.45
CA ARG A 205 -1.18 3.86 -20.10
C ARG A 205 -1.26 5.36 -19.83
N GLY A 206 -1.88 5.74 -18.72
CA GLY A 206 -2.14 7.12 -18.34
C GLY A 206 -2.99 7.83 -19.40
N ALA A 207 -2.51 8.98 -19.88
CA ALA A 207 -3.20 9.76 -20.90
C ALA A 207 -3.24 9.13 -22.32
N LEU A 208 -2.49 8.04 -22.57
CA LEU A 208 -2.46 7.34 -23.86
C LEU A 208 -3.65 6.36 -24.01
N PRO A 209 -3.94 5.84 -25.22
CA PRO A 209 -4.76 4.65 -25.42
C PRO A 209 -4.30 3.51 -24.51
N ASN A 210 -5.21 2.98 -23.69
CA ASN A 210 -4.94 1.86 -22.79
C ASN A 210 -4.62 0.58 -23.58
N SER A 211 -4.09 -0.43 -22.90
CA SER A 211 -3.67 -1.67 -23.55
C SER A 211 -3.85 -2.90 -22.67
N ARG A 212 -4.43 -3.95 -23.25
CA ARG A 212 -4.52 -5.31 -22.68
C ARG A 212 -3.20 -6.06 -22.53
N LEU A 213 -2.08 -5.57 -23.08
CA LEU A 213 -0.80 -6.25 -22.92
C LEU A 213 -0.38 -6.20 -21.44
N HIS A 214 -0.13 -7.36 -20.83
CA HIS A 214 0.08 -7.51 -19.40
C HIS A 214 1.36 -6.81 -18.89
N ARG A 215 2.27 -6.41 -19.80
CA ARG A 215 3.38 -5.47 -19.54
C ARG A 215 2.94 -4.06 -19.11
N TYR A 216 1.68 -3.68 -19.33
CA TYR A 216 1.06 -2.43 -18.87
C TYR A 216 0.14 -2.63 -17.65
N SER A 217 0.09 -3.86 -17.11
CA SER A 217 -0.49 -4.12 -15.80
C SER A 217 0.35 -3.44 -14.70
N LEU A 218 -0.34 -2.71 -13.82
CA LEU A 218 0.22 -2.17 -12.58
C LEU A 218 0.29 -3.23 -11.47
N GLY A 219 -0.29 -4.40 -11.69
CA GLY A 219 -0.38 -5.52 -10.77
C GLY A 219 -1.57 -6.41 -11.10
N TYR A 220 -1.48 -7.68 -10.72
CA TYR A 220 -2.51 -8.69 -10.97
C TYR A 220 -2.61 -9.69 -9.80
N ALA A 221 -3.72 -10.43 -9.76
CA ALA A 221 -3.98 -11.50 -8.82
C ALA A 221 -4.52 -12.75 -9.54
N THR A 222 -3.95 -13.92 -9.20
CA THR A 222 -4.37 -15.24 -9.70
C THR A 222 -4.94 -16.14 -8.61
N ASP A 223 -4.72 -15.79 -7.35
CA ASP A 223 -5.31 -16.47 -6.18
C ASP A 223 -6.66 -15.81 -5.88
N ILE A 224 -7.65 -16.18 -6.70
CA ILE A 224 -8.99 -15.60 -6.76
C ILE A 224 -10.00 -16.73 -7.01
N PRO A 225 -11.30 -16.55 -6.71
CA PRO A 225 -12.34 -17.48 -7.13
C PRO A 225 -12.36 -17.68 -8.65
N ARG A 226 -12.95 -18.80 -9.10
CA ARG A 226 -13.14 -19.07 -10.53
C ARG A 226 -14.29 -18.22 -11.06
N LEU A 227 -13.95 -17.20 -11.85
CA LEU A 227 -14.89 -16.16 -12.27
C LEU A 227 -16.02 -16.66 -13.18
N THR A 228 -15.87 -17.85 -13.75
CA THR A 228 -16.74 -18.50 -14.74
C THR A 228 -17.65 -19.60 -14.16
N ASP A 229 -17.73 -19.72 -12.83
CA ASP A 229 -18.48 -20.81 -12.16
C ASP A 229 -20.01 -20.70 -12.25
N GLY A 230 -20.54 -19.55 -12.71
CA GLY A 230 -21.97 -19.27 -12.83
C GLY A 230 -22.58 -18.58 -11.61
N GLU A 231 -21.84 -18.40 -10.52
CA GLU A 231 -22.32 -17.75 -9.30
C GLU A 231 -22.10 -16.22 -9.35
N PRO A 232 -22.79 -15.45 -8.48
CA PRO A 232 -22.55 -14.01 -8.35
C PRO A 232 -21.31 -13.70 -7.51
N HIS A 233 -20.27 -13.14 -8.12
CA HIS A 233 -19.11 -12.59 -7.39
C HIS A 233 -19.33 -11.12 -7.05
N ARG A 234 -18.93 -10.70 -5.84
CA ARG A 234 -18.98 -9.30 -5.41
C ARG A 234 -17.58 -8.73 -5.28
N VAL A 235 -17.37 -7.56 -5.88
CA VAL A 235 -16.11 -6.83 -5.89
C VAL A 235 -16.26 -5.55 -5.10
N TRP A 236 -15.21 -5.18 -4.37
CA TRP A 236 -15.02 -3.86 -3.80
C TRP A 236 -13.73 -3.25 -4.34
N LEU A 237 -13.81 -2.01 -4.81
CA LEU A 237 -12.68 -1.21 -5.23
C LEU A 237 -12.58 0.02 -4.32
N HIS A 238 -11.51 0.08 -3.52
CA HIS A 238 -11.21 1.21 -2.65
C HIS A 238 -10.07 2.01 -3.26
N TYR A 239 -10.37 3.19 -3.82
CA TYR A 239 -9.35 4.12 -4.30
C TYR A 239 -9.01 5.12 -3.21
N ARG A 240 -7.75 5.07 -2.77
CA ARG A 240 -7.13 5.89 -1.73
C ARG A 240 -5.87 6.54 -2.35
N PRO A 241 -6.02 7.67 -3.08
CA PRO A 241 -5.03 8.13 -4.05
C PRO A 241 -3.58 8.16 -3.52
N PRO A 242 -2.60 7.56 -4.21
CA PRO A 242 -2.66 6.89 -5.52
C PRO A 242 -2.87 5.36 -5.43
N LEU A 243 -3.31 4.80 -4.30
CA LEU A 243 -3.48 3.35 -4.15
C LEU A 243 -4.89 2.92 -4.54
N LEU A 244 -5.01 1.94 -5.43
CA LEU A 244 -6.24 1.20 -5.69
C LEU A 244 -6.15 -0.18 -5.03
N ILE A 245 -7.17 -0.54 -4.26
CA ILE A 245 -7.27 -1.80 -3.54
C ILE A 245 -8.47 -2.56 -4.11
N VAL A 246 -8.28 -3.84 -4.44
CA VAL A 246 -9.29 -4.72 -5.03
C VAL A 246 -9.53 -5.89 -4.09
N CYS A 247 -10.78 -6.07 -3.69
CA CYS A 247 -11.28 -7.21 -2.92
C CYS A 247 -12.36 -7.93 -3.74
N ILE A 248 -12.42 -9.26 -3.68
CA ILE A 248 -13.47 -10.07 -4.33
C ILE A 248 -13.96 -11.15 -3.36
N ASP A 249 -15.28 -11.26 -3.24
CA ASP A 249 -16.09 -12.10 -2.34
C ASP A 249 -15.87 -11.93 -0.83
N ASP A 250 -14.68 -11.51 -0.38
CA ASP A 250 -14.40 -11.03 0.98
C ASP A 250 -13.99 -9.53 0.94
N PRO A 251 -14.75 -8.61 1.57
CA PRO A 251 -14.42 -7.19 1.60
C PRO A 251 -13.25 -6.81 2.52
N ALA A 252 -12.78 -7.71 3.39
CA ALA A 252 -11.72 -7.45 4.37
C ALA A 252 -10.33 -7.89 3.90
N GLU A 253 -10.25 -8.78 2.90
CA GLU A 253 -9.02 -9.37 2.39
C GLU A 253 -8.76 -8.98 0.92
N PRO A 254 -7.89 -7.99 0.66
CA PRO A 254 -7.54 -7.60 -0.69
C PRO A 254 -6.78 -8.69 -1.46
N VAL A 255 -7.22 -8.95 -2.68
CA VAL A 255 -6.48 -9.81 -3.63
C VAL A 255 -5.41 -9.02 -4.37
N LEU A 256 -5.61 -7.71 -4.58
CA LEU A 256 -4.68 -6.86 -5.34
C LEU A 256 -4.60 -5.42 -4.81
N LEU A 257 -3.38 -4.92 -4.71
CA LEU A 257 -3.05 -3.50 -4.47
C LEU A 257 -2.25 -2.98 -5.68
N ALA A 258 -2.73 -1.92 -6.32
CA ALA A 258 -2.11 -1.30 -7.49
C ALA A 258 -1.88 0.21 -7.28
N ALA A 259 -0.72 0.73 -7.67
CA ALA A 259 -0.40 2.15 -7.60
C ALA A 259 -0.91 2.88 -8.85
N VAL A 260 -2.13 3.40 -8.78
CA VAL A 260 -2.85 4.09 -9.86
C VAL A 260 -2.74 5.61 -9.69
N ASP A 261 -1.98 6.26 -10.56
CA ASP A 261 -2.08 7.71 -10.75
C ASP A 261 -3.27 8.04 -11.64
N LEU A 262 -4.12 8.99 -11.22
CA LEU A 262 -5.24 9.54 -11.98
C LEU A 262 -5.10 11.06 -12.23
N THR A 263 -3.98 11.69 -11.86
CA THR A 263 -3.80 13.16 -11.95
C THR A 263 -3.77 13.69 -13.39
N TRP A 264 -3.55 12.81 -14.37
CA TRP A 264 -3.68 13.11 -15.80
C TRP A 264 -5.15 13.17 -16.29
N ILE A 265 -6.14 12.83 -15.45
CA ILE A 265 -7.55 13.10 -15.71
C ILE A 265 -7.87 14.56 -15.31
N PRO A 266 -8.23 15.44 -16.27
CA PRO A 266 -8.50 16.85 -15.98
C PRO A 266 -9.71 17.02 -15.06
N ASP A 267 -9.73 18.10 -14.28
CA ASP A 267 -10.75 18.40 -13.26
C ASP A 267 -10.95 17.33 -12.17
N GLY A 268 -10.17 16.24 -12.14
CA GLY A 268 -10.38 15.13 -11.20
C GLY A 268 -11.73 14.43 -11.35
N ARG A 269 -12.33 14.45 -12.55
CA ARG A 269 -13.65 13.89 -12.83
C ARG A 269 -13.64 12.96 -14.03
N ALA A 270 -14.21 11.78 -13.87
CA ALA A 270 -14.15 10.70 -14.86
C ALA A 270 -15.51 10.05 -15.11
N TRP A 271 -15.69 9.44 -16.28
CA TRP A 271 -16.78 8.51 -16.54
C TRP A 271 -16.35 7.13 -16.09
N ILE A 272 -17.13 6.54 -15.20
CA ILE A 272 -16.97 5.16 -14.75
C ILE A 272 -18.04 4.27 -15.39
N GLY A 273 -17.72 3.00 -15.55
CA GLY A 273 -18.58 2.04 -16.25
C GLY A 273 -17.97 0.65 -16.31
N PHE A 274 -18.62 -0.23 -17.06
CA PHE A 274 -18.12 -1.57 -17.36
C PHE A 274 -18.00 -1.76 -18.87
N THR A 275 -17.08 -2.62 -19.27
CA THR A 275 -16.91 -3.12 -20.64
C THR A 275 -16.81 -4.64 -20.63
N ALA A 276 -17.11 -5.29 -21.74
CA ALA A 276 -16.92 -6.72 -21.95
C ALA A 276 -16.62 -7.02 -23.42
N GLY A 277 -16.00 -8.17 -23.66
CA GLY A 277 -15.81 -8.73 -25.00
C GLY A 277 -15.96 -10.25 -25.00
N THR A 278 -16.42 -10.79 -26.13
CA THR A 278 -16.29 -12.21 -26.49
C THR A 278 -15.57 -12.32 -27.84
N GLY A 279 -14.83 -13.41 -28.04
CA GLY A 279 -14.16 -13.78 -29.29
C GLY A 279 -14.74 -15.09 -29.82
N ASP A 280 -13.87 -16.04 -30.19
CA ASP A 280 -14.28 -17.43 -30.45
C ASP A 280 -14.83 -18.11 -29.18
N SER A 281 -14.30 -17.72 -28.02
CA SER A 281 -14.85 -18.03 -26.69
C SER A 281 -15.84 -16.96 -26.24
N PHE A 282 -16.85 -17.36 -25.48
CA PHE A 282 -17.95 -16.48 -25.07
C PHE A 282 -18.61 -16.92 -23.76
N GLY A 283 -19.39 -16.03 -23.16
CA GLY A 283 -20.31 -16.33 -22.06
C GLY A 283 -21.31 -15.19 -21.86
N ASN A 284 -22.34 -15.41 -21.05
CA ASN A 284 -23.30 -14.38 -20.65
C ASN A 284 -22.75 -13.61 -19.44
N TYR A 285 -22.36 -12.34 -19.63
CA TYR A 285 -21.79 -11.53 -18.55
C TYR A 285 -22.78 -10.47 -18.10
N GLU A 286 -23.06 -10.45 -16.80
CA GLU A 286 -24.04 -9.57 -16.19
C GLU A 286 -23.48 -8.82 -15.01
N VAL A 287 -23.80 -7.53 -14.90
CA VAL A 287 -23.66 -6.74 -13.68
C VAL A 287 -25.03 -6.71 -13.00
N LEU A 288 -25.11 -7.27 -11.78
CA LEU A 288 -26.34 -7.49 -11.03
C LEU A 288 -26.60 -6.36 -10.02
N SER A 289 -25.54 -5.74 -9.50
CA SER A 289 -25.63 -4.54 -8.66
C SER A 289 -24.39 -3.67 -8.84
N TRP A 290 -24.52 -2.36 -8.60
CA TRP A 290 -23.39 -1.43 -8.60
C TRP A 290 -23.68 -0.21 -7.72
N ALA A 291 -22.75 0.15 -6.85
CA ALA A 291 -22.75 1.36 -6.06
C ALA A 291 -21.41 2.10 -6.17
N PHE A 292 -21.43 3.41 -6.01
CA PHE A 292 -20.26 4.29 -5.97
C PHE A 292 -20.48 5.36 -4.91
N ALA A 293 -19.44 5.72 -4.17
CA ALA A 293 -19.41 6.83 -3.24
C ALA A 293 -18.05 7.54 -3.29
N GLU A 294 -18.05 8.86 -3.22
CA GLU A 294 -16.81 9.63 -3.12
C GLU A 294 -16.19 9.48 -1.71
N LEU A 295 -14.85 9.54 -1.60
CA LEU A 295 -14.18 9.52 -0.30
C LEU A 295 -14.31 10.90 0.39
N ARG A 296 -15.38 11.07 1.19
CA ARG A 296 -15.76 12.36 1.79
C ARG A 296 -15.16 12.65 3.17
N THR A 297 -14.61 11.66 3.87
CA THR A 297 -14.16 11.80 5.27
C THR A 297 -12.79 11.17 5.52
N ALA A 298 -11.86 11.96 6.03
CA ALA A 298 -10.60 11.49 6.57
C ALA A 298 -10.33 12.17 7.92
N ILE A 299 -9.96 11.38 8.93
CA ILE A 299 -9.68 11.88 10.29
C ILE A 299 -8.29 12.49 10.29
N ARG A 300 -8.17 13.78 10.62
CA ARG A 300 -6.90 14.52 10.62
C ARG A 300 -6.25 14.51 12.00
N VAL A 301 -4.95 14.23 12.06
CA VAL A 301 -4.14 14.30 13.29
C VAL A 301 -3.14 15.45 13.15
N PRO A 302 -2.98 16.34 14.14
CA PRO A 302 -3.68 16.40 15.43
C PRO A 302 -5.00 17.19 15.40
N GLU A 303 -5.51 17.56 14.21
CA GLU A 303 -6.58 18.57 14.05
C GLU A 303 -7.97 18.10 14.54
N ASP A 304 -8.41 16.90 14.14
CA ASP A 304 -9.68 16.31 14.56
C ASP A 304 -9.51 15.49 15.86
N LEU A 305 -8.37 14.79 16.01
CA LEU A 305 -8.02 13.99 17.20
C LEU A 305 -6.52 14.13 17.55
N PRO A 306 -6.15 14.18 18.84
CA PRO A 306 -4.83 14.63 19.29
C PRO A 306 -3.69 13.63 19.10
N THR A 307 -3.99 12.33 18.96
CA THR A 307 -2.98 11.26 18.83
C THR A 307 -3.32 10.33 17.67
N ILE A 308 -2.30 9.63 17.16
CA ILE A 308 -2.46 8.71 16.03
C ILE A 308 -3.37 7.54 16.41
N GLN A 309 -3.19 6.93 17.58
CA GLN A 309 -4.01 5.81 18.04
C GLN A 309 -5.49 6.19 18.21
N ALA A 310 -5.79 7.37 18.78
CA ALA A 310 -7.19 7.80 18.91
C ALA A 310 -7.89 7.95 17.54
N ALA A 311 -7.15 8.38 16.51
CA ALA A 311 -7.64 8.46 15.15
C ALA A 311 -7.78 7.08 14.48
N ILE A 312 -6.84 6.15 14.71
CA ILE A 312 -6.99 4.75 14.29
C ILE A 312 -8.24 4.15 14.93
N ASP A 313 -8.39 4.24 16.26
CA ASP A 313 -9.52 3.67 17.02
C ASP A 313 -10.87 4.18 16.50
N SER A 314 -10.94 5.48 16.19
CA SER A 314 -12.15 6.17 15.72
C SER A 314 -12.45 5.94 14.23
N ALA A 315 -11.48 5.52 13.42
CA ALA A 315 -11.68 5.27 12.00
C ALA A 315 -12.51 3.99 11.77
N PRO A 316 -13.51 4.02 10.88
CA PRO A 316 -14.18 2.81 10.40
C PRO A 316 -13.26 2.00 9.48
N ASP A 317 -13.66 0.77 9.19
CA ASP A 317 -13.05 -0.06 8.14
C ASP A 317 -13.02 0.70 6.80
N TRP A 318 -11.92 0.56 6.08
CA TRP A 318 -11.55 1.32 4.88
C TRP A 318 -11.46 2.85 5.06
N GLY A 319 -11.56 3.34 6.30
CA GLY A 319 -11.36 4.73 6.68
C GLY A 319 -9.93 5.21 6.43
N THR A 320 -9.78 6.53 6.30
CA THR A 320 -8.47 7.18 6.09
C THR A 320 -8.12 8.08 7.27
N VAL A 321 -6.92 7.89 7.83
CA VAL A 321 -6.34 8.76 8.85
C VAL A 321 -5.20 9.56 8.20
N VAL A 322 -5.28 10.88 8.25
CA VAL A 322 -4.29 11.79 7.63
C VAL A 322 -3.51 12.51 8.72
N VAL A 323 -2.23 12.19 8.83
CA VAL A 323 -1.34 12.76 9.83
C VAL A 323 -0.62 13.98 9.24
N SER A 324 -0.70 15.11 9.94
CA SER A 324 -0.01 16.35 9.61
C SER A 324 1.51 16.20 9.81
N PRO A 325 2.36 17.09 9.26
CA PRO A 325 3.77 17.05 9.60
C PRO A 325 4.02 17.38 11.07
N GLY A 326 4.96 16.66 11.65
CA GLY A 326 5.27 16.74 13.07
C GLY A 326 6.13 15.57 13.52
N THR A 327 6.62 15.67 14.74
CA THR A 327 7.26 14.57 15.47
C THR A 327 6.27 14.09 16.52
N TYR A 328 5.89 12.82 16.43
CA TYR A 328 4.89 12.17 17.24
C TYR A 328 5.59 11.22 18.22
N THR A 329 5.49 11.54 19.52
CA THR A 329 6.12 10.81 20.64
C THR A 329 5.07 10.48 21.71
N GLY A 330 5.43 9.56 22.62
CA GLY A 330 4.64 9.22 23.81
C GLY A 330 3.32 8.49 23.53
N ASP A 331 2.55 8.30 24.61
CA ASP A 331 1.32 7.49 24.65
C ASP A 331 0.35 7.84 23.51
N GLY A 332 -0.05 6.81 22.75
CA GLY A 332 -0.97 6.92 21.62
C GLY A 332 -0.34 7.41 20.31
N ASN A 333 0.99 7.60 20.27
CA ASN A 333 1.74 7.94 19.05
C ASN A 333 2.83 6.91 18.70
N VAL A 334 3.17 6.03 19.64
CA VAL A 334 4.06 4.87 19.51
C VAL A 334 3.31 3.63 19.99
N GLU A 335 3.88 2.43 19.80
CA GLU A 335 3.19 1.15 20.08
C GLU A 335 1.82 1.05 19.36
N LEU A 336 1.74 1.58 18.13
CA LEU A 336 0.48 1.70 17.41
C LEU A 336 -0.07 0.33 17.00
N ASP A 337 -1.33 0.10 17.35
CA ASP A 337 -2.15 -1.09 17.04
C ASP A 337 -3.15 -0.67 15.95
N LEU A 338 -3.13 -1.33 14.79
CA LEU A 338 -4.06 -1.02 13.68
C LEU A 338 -5.48 -1.58 13.93
N GLY A 339 -5.66 -2.34 15.02
CA GLY A 339 -6.95 -2.86 15.45
C GLY A 339 -7.43 -4.08 14.65
N GLY A 340 -6.57 -4.67 13.81
CA GLY A 340 -6.98 -5.64 12.78
C GLY A 340 -7.79 -5.02 11.63
N LYS A 341 -7.95 -3.69 11.60
CA LYS A 341 -8.84 -3.02 10.64
C LYS A 341 -8.15 -2.84 9.27
N PRO A 342 -8.86 -3.03 8.15
CA PRO A 342 -8.43 -2.44 6.89
C PRO A 342 -8.54 -0.93 7.02
N ILE A 343 -7.44 -0.20 6.91
CA ILE A 343 -7.35 1.23 7.22
C ILE A 343 -6.21 1.86 6.44
N HIS A 344 -6.38 3.09 5.94
CA HIS A 344 -5.31 3.87 5.33
C HIS A 344 -4.80 4.93 6.31
N LEU A 345 -3.77 4.60 7.09
CA LEU A 345 -3.03 5.54 7.91
C LEU A 345 -1.94 6.17 7.04
N ARG A 346 -2.01 7.48 6.76
CA ARG A 346 -1.04 8.15 5.87
C ARG A 346 -0.53 9.49 6.41
N SER A 347 0.72 9.79 6.09
CA SER A 347 1.23 11.16 6.16
C SER A 347 0.61 12.04 5.07
N SER A 348 0.34 13.29 5.41
CA SER A 348 -0.12 14.33 4.48
C SER A 348 0.95 14.86 3.53
N ARG A 349 2.24 14.77 3.89
CA ARG A 349 3.39 15.28 3.10
C ARG A 349 4.56 14.30 3.00
N GLY A 350 4.31 13.00 3.22
CA GLY A 350 5.30 11.93 3.07
C GLY A 350 6.34 11.83 4.20
N PRO A 351 7.32 10.92 4.08
CA PRO A 351 8.15 10.46 5.19
C PRO A 351 9.13 11.51 5.71
N GLU A 352 9.49 12.51 4.89
CA GLU A 352 10.34 13.65 5.27
C GLU A 352 9.66 14.64 6.22
N SER A 353 8.39 14.40 6.59
CA SER A 353 7.56 15.39 7.28
C SER A 353 6.80 14.86 8.51
N ALA A 354 6.47 13.57 8.56
CA ALA A 354 5.78 12.94 9.68
C ALA A 354 6.67 11.85 10.29
N PHE A 355 7.13 12.08 11.52
CA PHE A 355 8.05 11.21 12.26
C PHE A 355 7.30 10.54 13.40
N ILE A 356 7.25 9.21 13.42
CA ILE A 356 6.92 8.44 14.62
C ILE A 356 8.26 8.18 15.32
N GLU A 357 8.46 8.87 16.44
CA GLU A 357 9.71 8.95 17.17
C GLU A 357 9.56 8.16 18.48
N CYS A 358 10.25 7.03 18.55
CA CYS A 358 10.07 6.07 19.63
C CYS A 358 11.04 6.25 20.80
N GLU A 359 11.89 7.28 20.74
CA GLU A 359 12.76 7.76 21.82
C GLU A 359 13.69 6.72 22.46
N GLU A 360 14.03 5.65 21.73
CA GLU A 360 14.77 4.45 22.19
C GLU A 360 14.06 3.67 23.32
N GLN A 361 12.74 3.86 23.49
CA GLN A 361 11.95 3.27 24.59
C GLN A 361 11.05 2.11 24.13
N SER A 362 10.49 2.16 22.91
CA SER A 362 9.65 1.07 22.37
C SER A 362 9.64 1.06 20.83
N ARG A 363 8.71 0.33 20.21
CA ARG A 363 8.48 0.24 18.76
C ARG A 363 7.43 1.24 18.26
N ALA A 364 7.41 1.50 16.96
CA ALA A 364 6.42 2.37 16.32
C ALA A 364 5.06 1.68 16.16
N PHE A 365 5.07 0.40 15.76
CA PHE A 365 3.86 -0.42 15.63
C PHE A 365 4.03 -1.79 16.29
N ASP A 366 2.99 -2.24 16.99
CA ASP A 366 2.87 -3.60 17.51
C ASP A 366 1.60 -4.21 16.92
N LEU A 367 1.76 -5.10 15.94
CA LEU A 367 0.67 -5.58 15.09
C LEU A 367 0.34 -7.02 15.46
N PHE A 368 -0.80 -7.23 16.11
CA PHE A 368 -1.15 -8.51 16.75
C PHE A 368 -2.62 -8.92 16.62
N ARG A 369 -3.38 -8.29 15.72
CA ARG A 369 -4.83 -8.51 15.56
C ARG A 369 -5.23 -8.96 14.16
N GLU A 370 -4.40 -9.80 13.56
CA GLU A 370 -4.65 -10.37 12.23
C GLU A 370 -4.82 -9.28 11.14
N GLU A 371 -4.05 -8.18 11.25
CA GLU A 371 -4.00 -7.09 10.26
C GLU A 371 -3.95 -7.63 8.82
N THR A 372 -4.90 -7.25 7.96
CA THR A 372 -4.93 -7.74 6.57
C THR A 372 -4.04 -6.89 5.66
N MET A 373 -3.94 -7.26 4.37
CA MET A 373 -3.29 -6.40 3.38
C MET A 373 -3.94 -5.02 3.22
N GLY A 374 -5.19 -4.86 3.71
CA GLY A 374 -5.88 -3.58 3.81
C GLY A 374 -5.40 -2.67 4.95
N SER A 375 -4.63 -3.19 5.90
CA SER A 375 -4.01 -2.41 6.97
C SER A 375 -2.77 -1.69 6.43
N ILE A 376 -2.96 -0.48 5.91
CA ILE A 376 -1.97 0.25 5.11
C ILE A 376 -1.40 1.45 5.89
N VAL A 377 -0.08 1.44 6.10
CA VAL A 377 0.69 2.54 6.70
C VAL A 377 1.52 3.21 5.61
N GLU A 378 1.27 4.50 5.36
CA GLU A 378 1.90 5.24 4.26
C GLU A 378 2.69 6.49 4.69
N GLY A 379 3.94 6.57 4.23
CA GLY A 379 4.66 7.83 4.15
C GLY A 379 5.12 8.37 5.49
N PHE A 380 5.44 7.50 6.45
CA PHE A 380 6.01 7.89 7.74
C PHE A 380 7.50 7.58 7.80
N THR A 381 8.24 8.37 8.59
CA THR A 381 9.54 7.93 9.13
C THR A 381 9.32 7.38 10.53
N LEU A 382 9.50 6.07 10.67
CA LEU A 382 9.50 5.34 11.94
C LEU A 382 10.96 5.26 12.40
N ARG A 383 11.31 5.85 13.53
CA ARG A 383 12.72 5.93 13.93
C ARG A 383 13.01 5.86 15.41
N ARG A 384 14.25 5.47 15.73
CA ARG A 384 14.76 5.28 17.10
C ARG A 384 13.88 4.35 17.92
N GLY A 385 13.34 3.33 17.25
CA GLY A 385 12.62 2.24 17.89
C GLY A 385 13.57 1.32 18.65
N SER A 386 13.14 0.78 19.79
CA SER A 386 13.94 -0.13 20.61
C SER A 386 13.13 -1.33 21.09
N ALA A 387 13.67 -2.53 20.90
CA ALA A 387 13.19 -3.77 21.51
C ALA A 387 14.28 -4.35 22.43
N SER A 388 14.47 -3.72 23.59
CA SER A 388 15.51 -4.03 24.58
C SER A 388 14.96 -4.20 26.01
N GLY A 389 15.66 -4.93 26.89
CA GLY A 389 15.30 -5.07 28.31
C GLY A 389 14.96 -6.51 28.75
N GLU A 390 14.44 -6.70 29.97
CA GLU A 390 14.05 -8.03 30.49
C GLU A 390 12.59 -8.38 30.19
N GLY A 391 12.36 -9.44 29.41
CA GLY A 391 11.03 -9.91 29.02
C GLY A 391 11.04 -10.73 27.71
N GLU A 392 9.89 -11.29 27.36
CA GLU A 392 9.63 -11.80 26.00
C GLU A 392 9.36 -10.63 25.04
N GLY A 393 9.73 -10.75 23.75
CA GLY A 393 9.43 -9.72 22.73
C GLY A 393 10.58 -8.80 22.28
N ARG A 394 11.86 -9.20 22.48
CA ARG A 394 13.10 -8.46 22.11
C ARG A 394 13.40 -8.34 20.59
N SER A 395 12.37 -8.37 19.76
CA SER A 395 12.49 -8.39 18.29
C SER A 395 11.58 -7.35 17.65
N GLY A 396 11.97 -6.79 16.51
CA GLY A 396 11.17 -5.79 15.80
C GLY A 396 11.29 -4.41 16.43
N GLY A 397 12.50 -3.83 16.42
CA GLY A 397 12.78 -2.56 17.10
C GLY A 397 11.89 -1.41 16.63
N GLY A 398 11.54 -1.36 15.34
CA GLY A 398 10.59 -0.41 14.78
C GLY A 398 9.16 -0.97 14.64
N VAL A 399 9.00 -2.21 14.19
CA VAL A 399 7.72 -2.88 13.98
C VAL A 399 7.83 -4.36 14.33
N TYR A 400 6.81 -4.86 15.03
CA TYR A 400 6.61 -6.29 15.24
C TYR A 400 5.31 -6.75 14.55
N CYS A 401 5.43 -7.73 13.66
CA CYS A 401 4.31 -8.38 12.99
C CYS A 401 4.09 -9.76 13.64
N ALA A 402 3.03 -9.91 14.43
CA ALA A 402 2.68 -11.17 15.08
C ALA A 402 2.15 -12.22 14.07
N PRO A 403 1.95 -13.49 14.48
CA PRO A 403 1.48 -14.54 13.59
C PRO A 403 0.20 -14.18 12.83
N GLY A 404 0.14 -14.56 11.54
CA GLY A 404 -1.01 -14.33 10.67
C GLY A 404 -1.16 -12.91 10.08
N THR A 405 -0.45 -11.91 10.62
CA THR A 405 -0.57 -10.50 10.18
C THR A 405 0.04 -10.25 8.79
N LYS A 406 -0.62 -9.47 7.94
CA LYS A 406 -0.27 -9.19 6.53
C LYS A 406 -0.21 -7.68 6.19
N PRO A 407 0.26 -6.78 7.09
CA PRO A 407 0.16 -5.33 6.89
C PRO A 407 0.94 -4.83 5.67
N THR A 408 0.47 -3.73 5.08
CA THR A 408 1.13 -3.07 3.94
C THR A 408 1.79 -1.76 4.39
N PHE A 409 3.10 -1.65 4.21
CA PHE A 409 3.85 -0.41 4.38
C PHE A 409 4.21 0.19 3.01
N LEU A 410 3.89 1.47 2.80
CA LEU A 410 4.06 2.18 1.53
C LEU A 410 4.86 3.47 1.73
N ARG A 411 5.96 3.67 1.00
CA ARG A 411 6.77 4.91 1.07
C ARG A 411 7.27 5.25 2.49
N CYS A 412 7.40 4.27 3.38
CA CYS A 412 7.85 4.47 4.76
C CYS A 412 9.37 4.35 4.89
N THR A 413 9.95 5.08 5.84
CA THR A 413 11.36 4.95 6.25
C THR A 413 11.44 4.36 7.65
N PHE A 414 12.23 3.30 7.82
CA PHE A 414 12.53 2.63 9.07
C PHE A 414 13.99 2.94 9.41
N GLY A 415 14.21 3.85 10.36
CA GLY A 415 15.50 4.51 10.57
C GLY A 415 16.06 4.34 11.98
N PHE A 416 17.28 3.84 12.11
CA PHE A 416 18.01 3.79 13.39
C PHE A 416 17.28 3.06 14.51
N CYS A 417 16.49 2.03 14.18
CA CYS A 417 15.86 1.16 15.17
C CYS A 417 16.82 0.05 15.63
N HIS A 418 16.65 -0.42 16.87
CA HIS A 418 17.49 -1.42 17.51
C HIS A 418 16.65 -2.54 18.13
N ALA A 419 17.12 -3.78 18.05
CA ALA A 419 16.54 -4.93 18.75
C ALA A 419 17.63 -5.78 19.40
N ASP A 420 17.45 -6.18 20.66
CA ASP A 420 18.43 -7.03 21.36
C ASP A 420 18.47 -8.47 20.80
N SER A 421 17.41 -8.92 20.13
CA SER A 421 17.36 -10.21 19.44
C SER A 421 17.27 -10.02 17.91
N HIS A 422 16.09 -10.04 17.31
CA HIS A 422 15.96 -10.18 15.85
C HIS A 422 15.21 -9.04 15.19
N GLY A 423 15.58 -8.66 13.97
CA GLY A 423 14.83 -7.66 13.20
C GLY A 423 14.97 -6.26 13.78
N GLY A 424 16.12 -5.61 13.54
CA GLY A 424 16.42 -4.30 14.11
C GLY A 424 15.38 -3.22 13.77
N ALA A 425 14.86 -3.25 12.54
CA ALA A 425 13.65 -2.51 12.17
C ALA A 425 12.39 -3.37 12.31
N VAL A 426 12.34 -4.55 11.70
CA VAL A 426 11.11 -5.35 11.55
C VAL A 426 11.35 -6.82 11.90
N TYR A 427 10.47 -7.37 12.73
CA TYR A 427 10.35 -8.81 12.96
C TYR A 427 9.03 -9.34 12.42
N CYS A 428 9.10 -10.41 11.62
CA CYS A 428 7.94 -11.08 11.03
C CYS A 428 7.81 -12.48 11.67
N ALA A 429 6.82 -12.66 12.54
CA ALA A 429 6.55 -13.93 13.22
C ALA A 429 5.92 -14.98 12.29
N PRO A 430 5.96 -16.29 12.63
CA PRO A 430 5.43 -17.36 11.77
C PRO A 430 4.00 -17.12 11.26
N GLY A 431 3.78 -17.28 9.96
CA GLY A 431 2.50 -17.04 9.29
C GLY A 431 2.22 -15.58 8.93
N SER A 432 3.04 -14.61 9.37
CA SER A 432 2.91 -13.22 8.92
C SER A 432 3.40 -13.05 7.47
N LYS A 433 2.76 -12.15 6.72
CA LYS A 433 3.04 -11.83 5.32
C LYS A 433 3.13 -10.32 5.02
N PRO A 434 3.93 -9.52 5.76
CA PRO A 434 3.99 -8.08 5.56
C PRO A 434 4.55 -7.69 4.17
N ARG A 435 3.98 -6.62 3.61
CA ARG A 435 4.32 -6.08 2.28
C ARG A 435 4.97 -4.71 2.43
N PHE A 436 6.11 -4.51 1.76
CA PHE A 436 6.86 -3.25 1.76
C PHE A 436 7.02 -2.74 0.33
N LEU A 437 6.42 -1.60 0.01
CA LEU A 437 6.47 -0.97 -1.31
C LEU A 437 7.10 0.42 -1.23
N ALA A 438 8.15 0.66 -2.02
CA ALA A 438 8.91 1.92 -2.05
C ALA A 438 9.46 2.36 -0.66
N CYS A 439 9.74 1.40 0.24
CA CYS A 439 10.19 1.66 1.60
C CYS A 439 11.72 1.73 1.72
N ARG A 440 12.21 2.35 2.80
CA ARG A 440 13.63 2.53 3.10
C ARG A 440 13.96 1.98 4.49
N PHE A 441 14.92 1.08 4.61
CA PHE A 441 15.43 0.56 5.88
C PHE A 441 16.87 1.02 6.06
N VAL A 442 17.11 1.97 6.98
CA VAL A 442 18.38 2.69 7.07
C VAL A 442 18.95 2.64 8.50
N GLY A 443 20.19 2.19 8.65
CA GLY A 443 20.95 2.35 9.91
C GLY A 443 20.46 1.50 11.10
N ASN A 444 19.63 0.47 10.85
CA ASN A 444 19.01 -0.35 11.91
C ASN A 444 19.97 -1.44 12.43
N ARG A 445 19.74 -1.92 13.65
CA ARG A 445 20.68 -2.82 14.37
C ARG A 445 19.98 -3.98 15.07
N ALA A 446 20.54 -5.19 14.97
CA ALA A 446 20.08 -6.38 15.68
C ALA A 446 21.20 -7.06 16.49
N GLY A 447 20.94 -7.39 17.76
CA GLY A 447 21.82 -8.17 18.63
C GLY A 447 22.00 -9.64 18.22
N GLY A 448 21.04 -10.17 17.46
CA GLY A 448 21.06 -11.46 16.77
C GLY A 448 21.08 -11.28 15.26
N ASP A 449 20.10 -11.86 14.57
CA ASP A 449 19.99 -11.85 13.10
C ASP A 449 19.03 -10.76 12.56
N GLY A 450 19.23 -10.32 11.31
CA GLY A 450 18.30 -9.44 10.60
C GLY A 450 18.42 -7.98 11.01
N GLY A 451 19.49 -7.29 10.59
CA GLY A 451 19.78 -5.92 11.05
C GLY A 451 18.70 -4.91 10.67
N ALA A 452 18.08 -5.04 9.48
CA ALA A 452 16.80 -4.41 9.20
C ALA A 452 15.62 -5.37 9.43
N LEU A 453 15.54 -6.46 8.65
CA LEU A 453 14.41 -7.38 8.70
C LEU A 453 14.81 -8.78 9.13
N PHE A 454 14.01 -9.38 10.01
CA PHE A 454 14.02 -10.81 10.28
C PHE A 454 12.66 -11.42 9.92
N VAL A 455 12.69 -12.46 9.09
CA VAL A 455 11.51 -13.21 8.63
C VAL A 455 11.64 -14.63 9.18
N ASP A 456 10.79 -14.98 10.15
CA ASP A 456 10.85 -16.28 10.84
C ASP A 456 10.32 -17.45 9.96
N ARG A 457 10.46 -18.68 10.44
CA ARG A 457 10.02 -19.90 9.76
C ARG A 457 8.51 -19.84 9.52
N GLY A 458 8.10 -20.00 8.26
CA GLY A 458 6.70 -19.90 7.85
C GLY A 458 6.15 -18.47 7.78
N ALA A 459 6.97 -17.44 8.00
CA ALA A 459 6.66 -16.07 7.61
C ALA A 459 7.17 -15.79 6.19
N GLU A 460 6.49 -14.93 5.45
CA GLU A 460 6.92 -14.50 4.11
C GLU A 460 7.02 -12.97 4.08
N VAL A 461 7.86 -12.43 3.21
CA VAL A 461 7.94 -10.97 3.00
C VAL A 461 7.96 -10.62 1.53
N TRP A 462 7.29 -9.53 1.16
CA TRP A 462 7.35 -8.97 -0.19
C TRP A 462 7.96 -7.57 -0.14
N LEU A 463 9.15 -7.40 -0.71
CA LEU A 463 9.79 -6.10 -0.88
C LEU A 463 9.76 -5.72 -2.36
N ALA A 464 9.19 -4.57 -2.67
CA ALA A 464 9.14 -4.02 -4.02
C ALA A 464 9.65 -2.57 -4.03
N ASN A 465 10.60 -2.25 -4.92
CA ASN A 465 11.17 -0.90 -5.07
C ASN A 465 11.82 -0.35 -3.77
N CYS A 466 12.33 -1.22 -2.90
CA CYS A 466 12.83 -0.84 -1.57
C CYS A 466 14.35 -0.62 -1.52
N LEU A 467 14.79 0.21 -0.58
CA LEU A 467 16.20 0.38 -0.20
C LEU A 467 16.43 -0.25 1.19
N VAL A 468 17.45 -1.11 1.32
CA VAL A 468 17.94 -1.66 2.60
C VAL A 468 19.41 -1.28 2.71
N SER A 469 19.77 -0.32 3.56
CA SER A 469 21.14 0.21 3.60
C SER A 469 21.68 0.58 4.98
N GLY A 470 22.98 0.36 5.20
CA GLY A 470 23.65 0.74 6.45
C GLY A 470 23.20 -0.05 7.69
N ASN A 471 22.51 -1.19 7.51
CA ASN A 471 21.96 -1.97 8.61
C ASN A 471 22.98 -3.01 9.10
N ALA A 472 22.92 -3.33 10.40
CA ALA A 472 23.91 -4.19 11.05
C ALA A 472 23.28 -5.30 11.90
N SER A 473 23.81 -6.52 11.82
CA SER A 473 23.47 -7.62 12.74
C SER A 473 24.74 -8.23 13.35
N PHE A 474 24.69 -8.70 14.60
CA PHE A 474 25.81 -9.45 15.18
C PHE A 474 25.83 -10.92 14.71
N GLY A 475 24.66 -11.47 14.38
CA GLY A 475 24.50 -12.78 13.77
C GLY A 475 24.65 -12.73 12.25
N SER A 476 23.65 -13.24 11.53
CA SER A 476 23.57 -13.27 10.06
C SER A 476 22.49 -12.32 9.53
N GLY A 477 22.52 -12.01 8.22
CA GLY A 477 21.49 -11.17 7.59
C GLY A 477 21.61 -9.71 8.02
N GLY A 478 22.68 -9.01 7.61
CA GLY A 478 22.91 -7.62 8.03
C GLY A 478 21.81 -6.67 7.56
N GLY A 479 21.37 -6.84 6.32
CA GLY A 479 20.11 -6.29 5.82
C GLY A 479 18.93 -7.17 6.22
N VAL A 480 18.83 -8.35 5.59
CA VAL A 480 17.67 -9.25 5.72
C VAL A 480 18.09 -10.64 6.18
N ARG A 481 17.41 -11.19 7.19
CA ARG A 481 17.43 -12.61 7.53
C ARG A 481 16.10 -13.24 7.12
N ALA A 482 16.14 -14.32 6.34
CA ALA A 482 14.95 -15.06 5.92
C ALA A 482 15.05 -16.55 6.30
N LEU A 483 14.09 -17.02 7.09
CA LEU A 483 13.89 -18.43 7.47
C LEU A 483 12.64 -19.03 6.80
N GLY A 484 11.62 -18.22 6.52
CA GLY A 484 10.39 -18.62 5.81
C GLY A 484 10.32 -18.19 4.33
N GLY A 485 11.41 -17.64 3.78
CA GLY A 485 11.49 -17.19 2.39
C GLY A 485 11.12 -15.70 2.20
N GLY A 486 10.79 -15.33 0.96
CA GLY A 486 10.40 -13.96 0.61
C GLY A 486 10.72 -13.60 -0.84
N THR A 487 9.97 -12.65 -1.40
CA THR A 487 10.15 -12.15 -2.76
C THR A 487 10.62 -10.69 -2.74
N LEU A 488 11.79 -10.46 -3.32
CA LEU A 488 12.41 -9.16 -3.48
C LEU A 488 12.40 -8.81 -4.98
N ARG A 489 11.72 -7.73 -5.34
CA ARG A 489 11.67 -7.22 -6.71
C ARG A 489 12.14 -5.78 -6.73
N ASN A 490 13.00 -5.43 -7.68
CA ASN A 490 13.41 -4.05 -7.90
C ASN A 490 14.03 -3.41 -6.62
N CYS A 491 14.83 -4.12 -5.83
CA CYS A 491 15.36 -3.62 -4.56
C CYS A 491 16.85 -3.28 -4.62
N SER A 492 17.30 -2.35 -3.78
CA SER A 492 18.73 -2.04 -3.56
C SER A 492 19.11 -2.41 -2.12
N ILE A 493 20.10 -3.28 -1.95
CA ILE A 493 20.58 -3.76 -0.64
C ILE A 493 22.06 -3.44 -0.56
N VAL A 494 22.41 -2.35 0.11
CA VAL A 494 23.75 -1.75 0.00
C VAL A 494 24.37 -1.33 1.32
N ASP A 495 25.66 -1.62 1.52
CA ASP A 495 26.42 -1.25 2.72
C ASP A 495 25.83 -1.82 4.03
N ASN A 496 25.30 -3.04 4.01
CA ASN A 496 24.83 -3.74 5.20
C ASN A 496 25.90 -4.71 5.74
N SER A 497 25.96 -4.90 7.05
CA SER A 497 27.00 -5.69 7.71
C SER A 497 26.44 -6.75 8.65
N SER A 498 27.00 -7.96 8.66
CA SER A 498 26.70 -8.98 9.66
C SER A 498 27.98 -9.49 10.34
N GLY A 499 27.87 -9.96 11.59
CA GLY A 499 29.00 -10.53 12.32
C GLY A 499 29.38 -11.95 11.88
N MET A 500 28.46 -12.68 11.25
CA MET A 500 28.65 -14.08 10.83
C MET A 500 28.62 -14.27 9.31
N SER A 501 27.49 -14.02 8.65
CA SER A 501 27.32 -14.27 7.21
C SER A 501 26.08 -13.58 6.62
N GLY A 502 26.03 -13.43 5.30
CA GLY A 502 24.93 -12.77 4.59
C GLY A 502 24.79 -11.32 5.01
N GLY A 503 25.80 -10.50 4.75
CA GLY A 503 25.79 -9.07 5.06
C GLY A 503 24.59 -8.37 4.44
N GLY A 504 24.27 -8.67 3.18
CA GLY A 504 23.04 -8.21 2.54
C GLY A 504 21.84 -9.07 2.94
N ILE A 505 21.86 -10.34 2.56
CA ILE A 505 20.79 -11.32 2.84
C ILE A 505 21.37 -12.62 3.42
N ALA A 506 20.74 -13.20 4.44
CA ALA A 506 20.99 -14.58 4.87
C ALA A 506 19.71 -15.43 4.85
N VAL A 507 19.68 -16.45 4.00
CA VAL A 507 18.59 -17.44 3.87
C VAL A 507 19.00 -18.75 4.53
N GLU A 508 18.12 -19.34 5.35
CA GLU A 508 18.28 -20.71 5.87
C GLU A 508 16.98 -21.50 5.72
N GLY A 509 17.05 -22.58 4.95
CA GLY A 509 15.93 -23.46 4.67
C GLY A 509 16.23 -24.32 3.45
N ALA A 510 15.54 -25.46 3.33
CA ALA A 510 15.59 -26.28 2.11
C ALA A 510 14.64 -25.76 1.02
N SER A 511 13.75 -24.82 1.34
CA SER A 511 12.82 -24.25 0.38
C SER A 511 13.52 -23.20 -0.50
N ARG A 512 13.33 -23.34 -1.81
CA ARG A 512 13.83 -22.40 -2.83
C ARG A 512 12.91 -21.18 -2.98
N GLU A 513 12.27 -20.76 -1.88
CA GLU A 513 11.19 -19.76 -1.85
C GLU A 513 11.72 -18.32 -1.80
N GLY A 514 13.00 -18.13 -1.49
CA GLY A 514 13.67 -16.84 -1.65
C GLY A 514 13.83 -16.50 -3.13
N LYS A 515 13.14 -15.45 -3.61
CA LYS A 515 13.22 -14.95 -4.99
C LYS A 515 13.72 -13.52 -5.03
N LEU A 516 14.67 -13.24 -5.92
CA LEU A 516 15.29 -11.93 -6.08
C LEU A 516 15.39 -11.56 -7.56
N THR A 517 14.63 -10.54 -7.97
CA THR A 517 14.49 -10.16 -9.38
C THR A 517 14.75 -8.67 -9.58
N ASN A 518 15.61 -8.32 -10.54
CA ASN A 518 15.95 -6.93 -10.90
C ASN A 518 16.48 -6.10 -9.71
N CYS A 519 17.30 -6.71 -8.85
CA CYS A 519 17.82 -6.08 -7.64
C CYS A 519 19.33 -5.77 -7.74
N LEU A 520 19.79 -4.89 -6.86
CA LEU A 520 21.20 -4.52 -6.66
C LEU A 520 21.65 -4.96 -5.26
N LEU A 521 22.79 -5.63 -5.18
CA LEU A 521 23.48 -5.95 -3.92
C LEU A 521 24.95 -5.53 -4.00
N TRP A 522 25.34 -4.58 -3.16
CA TRP A 522 26.66 -3.95 -3.23
C TRP A 522 27.21 -3.49 -1.87
N ALA A 523 28.52 -3.55 -1.67
CA ALA A 523 29.25 -3.16 -0.46
C ALA A 523 28.84 -3.88 0.85
N ASN A 524 28.04 -4.95 0.78
CA ASN A 524 27.63 -5.69 1.97
C ASN A 524 28.75 -6.60 2.50
N ARG A 525 28.81 -6.83 3.82
CA ARG A 525 29.90 -7.56 4.50
C ARG A 525 29.39 -8.58 5.51
N PRO A 526 30.01 -9.78 5.64
CA PRO A 526 31.22 -10.21 4.93
C PRO A 526 30.94 -10.68 3.49
N ASP A 527 29.69 -11.01 3.17
CA ASP A 527 29.23 -11.47 1.86
C ASP A 527 27.89 -10.83 1.46
N GLN A 528 27.56 -10.81 0.16
CA GLN A 528 26.32 -10.21 -0.33
C GLN A 528 25.09 -11.03 0.08
N ILE A 529 25.13 -12.34 -0.15
CA ILE A 529 24.06 -13.30 0.13
C ILE A 529 24.66 -14.59 0.68
N ARG A 530 24.04 -15.12 1.73
CA ARG A 530 24.25 -16.49 2.23
C ARG A 530 22.98 -17.32 2.03
N GLY A 531 23.12 -18.54 1.54
CA GLY A 531 22.03 -19.51 1.42
C GLY A 531 21.48 -19.68 -0.01
N PRO A 532 20.51 -20.59 -0.20
CA PRO A 532 19.86 -20.81 -1.50
C PRO A 532 18.88 -19.69 -1.82
N MET A 533 18.95 -19.14 -3.05
CA MET A 533 18.02 -18.10 -3.52
C MET A 533 17.91 -18.15 -5.06
N GLU A 534 16.69 -18.03 -5.59
CA GLU A 534 16.42 -17.85 -7.01
C GLU A 534 16.73 -16.39 -7.39
N ILE A 535 17.62 -16.16 -8.36
CA ILE A 535 18.08 -14.80 -8.73
C ILE A 535 18.00 -14.59 -10.23
N ALA A 536 17.29 -13.55 -10.66
CA ALA A 536 17.12 -13.15 -12.05
C ALA A 536 17.40 -11.65 -12.27
N TYR A 537 17.96 -11.31 -13.43
CA TYR A 537 18.16 -9.94 -13.91
C TYR A 537 18.84 -8.97 -12.92
N SER A 538 19.73 -9.45 -12.06
CA SER A 538 20.21 -8.70 -10.88
C SER A 538 21.73 -8.44 -10.88
N CYS A 539 22.14 -7.35 -10.25
CA CYS A 539 23.55 -6.96 -10.10
C CYS A 539 24.03 -7.28 -8.69
N ILE A 540 25.09 -8.09 -8.56
CA ILE A 540 25.62 -8.56 -7.27
C ILE A 540 27.14 -8.40 -7.28
N GLU A 541 27.67 -7.63 -6.33
CA GLU A 541 29.12 -7.40 -6.16
C GLU A 541 29.90 -8.71 -6.01
N GLY A 542 31.07 -8.77 -6.66
CA GLY A 542 31.91 -9.98 -6.73
C GLY A 542 31.38 -11.05 -7.70
N GLY A 543 30.15 -10.89 -8.21
CA GLY A 543 29.47 -11.86 -9.06
C GLY A 543 28.82 -12.98 -8.25
N TRP A 544 27.55 -13.27 -8.53
CA TRP A 544 26.84 -14.38 -7.90
C TRP A 544 26.94 -15.66 -8.74
N THR A 545 27.53 -16.71 -8.16
CA THR A 545 27.71 -18.02 -8.81
C THR A 545 26.72 -19.11 -8.37
N GLY A 546 25.93 -18.87 -7.31
CA GLY A 546 24.70 -19.60 -6.97
C GLY A 546 24.74 -21.13 -7.03
N ALA A 547 25.33 -21.78 -6.02
CA ALA A 547 25.07 -23.15 -5.57
C ALA A 547 24.91 -24.28 -6.64
N GLU A 548 26.05 -24.84 -7.08
CA GLU A 548 26.37 -26.24 -7.47
C GLU A 548 25.41 -27.13 -8.32
N ASP A 549 24.18 -26.76 -8.68
CA ASP A 549 23.28 -27.62 -9.48
C ASP A 549 22.63 -26.89 -10.67
N ILE A 550 23.46 -26.54 -11.66
CA ILE A 550 23.01 -25.99 -12.95
C ILE A 550 22.49 -27.13 -13.83
N ARG A 551 21.21 -27.46 -13.64
CA ARG A 551 20.40 -28.20 -14.61
C ARG A 551 19.03 -27.55 -14.83
N LEU A 552 19.03 -26.39 -15.48
CA LEU A 552 18.17 -26.00 -16.62
C LEU A 552 18.56 -24.57 -17.08
N ARG A 553 18.40 -24.28 -18.38
CA ARG A 553 18.85 -23.05 -19.09
C ARG A 553 17.68 -22.05 -19.25
N PRO A 554 17.81 -20.81 -19.79
CA PRO A 554 19.01 -20.11 -20.32
C PRO A 554 19.25 -18.66 -19.79
N TRP A 555 20.43 -18.11 -20.08
CA TRP A 555 20.85 -16.68 -19.98
C TRP A 555 20.28 -15.83 -18.82
N THR A 556 20.74 -16.10 -17.60
CA THR A 556 20.60 -15.17 -16.47
C THR A 556 21.53 -13.97 -16.65
N GLY A 557 20.99 -12.85 -17.15
CA GLY A 557 21.72 -11.59 -17.45
C GLY A 557 22.25 -10.82 -16.24
N ASN A 558 22.73 -11.51 -15.21
CA ASN A 558 23.28 -10.92 -13.99
C ASN A 558 24.66 -10.30 -14.25
N VAL A 559 24.92 -9.11 -13.69
CA VAL A 559 26.14 -8.32 -13.96
C VAL A 559 26.97 -8.17 -12.68
N ALA A 560 28.28 -8.43 -12.78
CA ALA A 560 29.24 -8.35 -11.68
C ALA A 560 30.06 -7.04 -11.65
N ALA A 561 29.85 -6.16 -12.63
CA ALA A 561 30.49 -4.85 -12.69
C ALA A 561 29.77 -3.85 -11.76
N ALA A 562 30.53 -2.92 -11.18
CA ALA A 562 29.97 -1.81 -10.40
C ALA A 562 29.01 -0.99 -11.28
N PRO A 563 27.79 -0.65 -10.81
CA PRO A 563 26.94 0.32 -11.48
C PRO A 563 27.64 1.67 -11.57
N VAL A 564 28.06 2.05 -12.77
CA VAL A 564 28.71 3.33 -13.03
C VAL A 564 27.63 4.39 -13.23
N THR A 565 27.69 5.47 -12.45
CA THR A 565 26.91 6.68 -12.72
C THR A 565 27.70 7.58 -13.67
N ASP A 566 27.02 8.38 -14.51
CA ASP A 566 27.65 9.39 -15.40
C ASP A 566 28.48 10.47 -14.64
N ALA A 567 28.48 10.43 -13.30
CA ALA A 567 29.23 11.33 -12.41
C ALA A 567 30.38 10.64 -11.65
N GLY A 568 30.66 9.36 -11.88
CA GLY A 568 31.85 8.67 -11.33
C GLY A 568 31.86 8.41 -9.82
N ASN A 569 30.75 8.61 -9.11
CA ASN A 569 30.63 8.33 -7.68
C ASN A 569 29.95 6.98 -7.42
N LEU A 570 30.38 6.30 -6.36
CA LEU A 570 29.78 5.06 -5.83
C LEU A 570 28.41 5.34 -5.18
N ILE A 571 27.61 4.27 -5.07
CA ILE A 571 26.16 4.31 -4.84
C ILE A 571 25.83 4.75 -3.41
N GLY A 572 25.38 6.00 -3.25
CA GLY A 572 24.90 6.56 -1.99
C GLY A 572 23.39 6.84 -1.99
N SER A 573 22.68 6.31 -0.98
CA SER A 573 21.39 6.73 -0.41
C SER A 573 20.14 7.04 -1.27
N GLY A 574 20.22 7.18 -2.59
CA GLY A 574 19.19 7.87 -3.39
C GLY A 574 18.93 7.32 -4.80
N PHE A 575 18.87 6.00 -4.98
CA PHE A 575 18.56 5.40 -6.29
C PHE A 575 17.26 4.59 -6.31
N ALA A 576 16.59 4.65 -7.46
CA ALA A 576 15.43 3.84 -7.81
C ALA A 576 15.86 2.68 -8.73
N PRO A 577 15.23 1.51 -8.64
CA PRO A 577 15.63 0.30 -9.37
C PRO A 577 15.63 0.43 -10.89
N PHE A 578 16.44 -0.41 -11.55
CA PHE A 578 16.62 -0.46 -12.99
C PHE A 578 15.31 -0.55 -13.78
N ALA A 579 15.23 0.19 -14.90
CA ALA A 579 14.23 -0.02 -15.94
C ALA A 579 14.35 -1.44 -16.54
N GLN A 580 13.24 -1.96 -17.07
CA GLN A 580 13.11 -3.34 -17.56
C GLN A 580 14.27 -3.77 -18.47
N ALA A 581 14.93 -4.87 -18.11
CA ALA A 581 15.79 -5.60 -19.04
C ALA A 581 14.91 -6.26 -20.12
N HIS A 582 14.98 -5.77 -21.36
CA HIS A 582 14.21 -6.29 -22.49
C HIS A 582 14.87 -7.59 -23.04
N PRO A 583 14.10 -8.65 -23.36
CA PRO A 583 14.67 -9.88 -23.93
C PRO A 583 15.26 -9.74 -25.36
N ASP A 584 14.91 -8.67 -26.09
CA ASP A 584 14.90 -8.68 -27.56
C ASP A 584 15.91 -7.73 -28.24
N HIS A 585 17.16 -7.70 -27.76
CA HIS A 585 18.23 -7.02 -28.52
C HIS A 585 19.48 -7.87 -28.78
N PRO A 586 19.39 -8.89 -29.65
CA PRO A 586 20.53 -9.71 -30.05
C PRO A 586 21.46 -8.98 -31.04
N SER A 587 22.00 -7.82 -30.67
CA SER A 587 23.20 -7.21 -31.27
C SER A 587 23.56 -5.84 -30.69
N ARG A 588 24.40 -5.82 -29.63
CA ARG A 588 25.53 -4.88 -29.45
C ARG A 588 26.38 -5.33 -28.27
N ARG A 589 27.70 -5.46 -28.49
CA ARG A 589 28.67 -5.60 -27.41
C ARG A 589 29.05 -4.20 -26.93
N GLY A 590 28.92 -3.93 -25.63
CA GLY A 590 29.33 -2.67 -25.01
C GLY A 590 28.20 -1.66 -24.86
N GLU A 591 28.21 -0.95 -23.72
CA GLU A 591 27.23 0.06 -23.25
C GLU A 591 25.82 -0.46 -22.97
N TRP A 592 25.59 -0.88 -21.72
CA TRP A 592 24.25 -0.87 -21.13
C TRP A 592 23.88 0.60 -20.84
N ARG A 593 22.89 1.15 -21.55
CA ARG A 593 22.34 2.48 -21.27
C ARG A 593 21.17 2.38 -20.30
N ILE A 594 21.15 3.26 -19.32
CA ILE A 594 20.03 3.42 -18.38
C ILE A 594 19.04 4.39 -19.04
N ASP A 595 17.96 3.86 -19.62
CA ASP A 595 16.87 4.67 -20.15
C ASP A 595 15.85 4.98 -19.03
N TRP A 596 15.68 6.27 -18.76
CA TRP A 596 14.86 6.78 -17.65
C TRP A 596 13.38 6.88 -18.02
N PRO A 597 12.43 6.35 -17.22
CA PRO A 597 11.02 6.73 -17.34
C PRO A 597 10.83 8.21 -16.94
N VAL A 598 10.26 8.95 -17.88
CA VAL A 598 10.16 10.41 -18.01
C VAL A 598 9.63 11.17 -16.77
N SER A 599 10.37 12.22 -16.39
CA SER A 599 9.95 13.44 -15.64
C SER A 599 9.12 13.34 -14.35
N TYR A 600 9.76 13.61 -13.21
CA TYR A 600 9.16 14.41 -12.13
C TYR A 600 9.55 15.88 -12.29
N PRO A 601 8.68 16.85 -11.93
CA PRO A 601 9.03 18.27 -11.96
C PRO A 601 10.14 18.59 -10.94
N ALA A 602 11.12 19.37 -11.37
CA ALA A 602 12.30 19.70 -10.55
C ALA A 602 11.95 20.61 -9.36
N GLY A 603 11.81 20.00 -8.17
CA GLY A 603 12.02 20.69 -6.90
C GLY A 603 13.51 20.72 -6.53
N PRO A 604 14.01 21.73 -5.81
CA PRO A 604 15.43 21.81 -5.44
C PRO A 604 15.80 20.67 -4.48
N ALA A 605 16.86 19.92 -4.83
CA ALA A 605 17.40 18.89 -3.97
C ALA A 605 17.95 19.53 -2.66
N PRO A 606 17.53 19.07 -1.47
CA PRO A 606 18.09 19.58 -0.23
C PRO A 606 19.53 19.06 -0.05
N SER A 607 20.46 19.99 0.11
CA SER A 607 21.83 19.68 0.52
C SER A 607 21.86 19.18 1.97
N ILE A 608 21.97 17.87 2.17
CA ILE A 608 22.29 17.31 3.49
C ILE A 608 23.76 17.67 3.79
N GLY A 609 23.98 18.39 4.90
CA GLY A 609 25.30 18.84 5.31
C GLY A 609 26.23 17.68 5.65
N VAL A 610 27.49 17.78 5.23
CA VAL A 610 28.56 16.85 5.61
C VAL A 610 28.83 17.01 7.11
N PHE A 611 28.51 15.97 7.89
CA PHE A 611 29.01 15.84 9.25
C PHE A 611 30.40 15.21 9.21
N GLU A 612 31.45 16.03 9.28
CA GLU A 612 32.80 15.56 9.54
C GLU A 612 32.89 15.10 11.01
N GLY A 613 33.39 13.88 11.23
CA GLY A 613 33.55 13.31 12.56
C GLY A 613 34.79 13.82 13.30
N ARG A 614 34.71 13.76 14.64
CA ARG A 614 35.85 13.58 15.55
C ARG A 614 35.51 12.48 16.54
#